data_AF-A0A5C2CZ09-F1
#
_entry.id   AF-A0A5C2CZ09-F1
#
_cell.length_a   1.000
_cell.length_b   1.000
_cell.length_c   1.000
_cell.angle_alpha   90.00
_cell.angle_beta   90.00
_cell.angle_gamma   90.00
#
_symmetry.space_group_name_H-M   'P 1'
#
loop_
_entity.id
_entity.type
_entity.pdbx_description
1 polymer ?
#
loop_
_entity_poly.entity_id
_entity_poly.type
_entity_poly.pdbx_seq_one_letter_code
_entity_poly.pdbx_strand_id
1 'polypeptide(L)'
;MQRNLLVGREPQSVADDVDFRDLSWAVDGNDVTLRLKRGDGSVVTLGPYHRDVVNVALLFVADGRNVAVTIQNSFWENDNLWKRVYLHPALADTALGHDVIEFDEFVFKFIKGHPEVDAATQRVTSQESLYNLAWSHRRRALCQLVLERPVETSTRSYMSEQMRLDTEYIKRLQERPESVAAIRRGLLEADKIDDSQTSFLLKYPAHFDPELLSTIVECGERSGGSAGTFGSCVEDATRTKGKKEGVSAEKMDQWLDSPVDTHPRSIAEEVPFGVDAGLEFLSPGEAEKTAAQLWPFEFRYEIAFPPRPPFLPEGEKQDNYLTPWEYKELRPIIAEKVLAGVQAEARTSKLFRRVRDFTALQRLFRTTLDGGLGGQFPIEKLVGLTRATASRKRETPRWRVKNRTESE
;
A
#
# COMPACT_ATOMS: atom_id res chain seq x y z
N MET A 1 -5.10 -6.22 -2.85
CA MET A 1 -3.75 -5.82 -2.38
C MET A 1 -3.12 -4.88 -3.38
N GLN A 2 -2.78 -3.67 -2.96
CA GLN A 2 -2.07 -2.68 -3.77
C GLN A 2 -0.74 -2.34 -3.08
N ARG A 3 0.34 -2.25 -3.83
CA ARG A 3 1.68 -2.01 -3.29
C ARG A 3 2.37 -0.96 -4.13
N ASN A 4 3.09 -0.06 -3.48
CA ASN A 4 3.77 1.05 -4.15
C ASN A 4 5.16 1.22 -3.57
N LEU A 5 6.17 1.36 -4.43
CA LEU A 5 7.44 1.96 -4.09
C LEU A 5 7.43 3.43 -4.51
N LEU A 6 7.41 4.31 -3.52
CA LEU A 6 7.45 5.75 -3.71
C LEU A 6 8.87 6.26 -3.49
N VAL A 7 9.48 6.76 -4.56
CA VAL A 7 10.83 7.32 -4.61
C VAL A 7 10.83 8.48 -5.60
N GLY A 8 11.73 9.45 -5.43
CA GLY A 8 11.69 10.69 -6.19
C GLY A 8 11.11 11.86 -5.40
N ARG A 9 11.33 11.91 -4.09
CA ARG A 9 10.92 13.07 -3.29
C ARG A 9 11.76 14.28 -3.62
N GLU A 10 11.13 15.44 -3.59
CA GLU A 10 11.83 16.73 -3.59
C GLU A 10 12.47 16.99 -2.22
N PRO A 11 13.60 17.72 -2.16
CA PRO A 11 14.21 18.11 -0.90
C PRO A 11 13.25 19.02 -0.12
N GLN A 12 13.16 18.82 1.20
CA GLN A 12 12.35 19.66 2.09
C GLN A 12 13.01 21.02 2.38
N SER A 13 14.34 21.07 2.25
CA SER A 13 15.13 22.27 2.47
C SER A 13 16.44 22.16 1.69
N VAL A 14 17.02 23.31 1.36
CA VAL A 14 18.36 23.44 0.78
C VAL A 14 19.10 24.46 1.65
N ALA A 15 20.26 24.09 2.17
CA ALA A 15 21.09 24.97 2.98
C ALA A 15 21.73 26.08 2.11
N ASP A 16 21.89 27.27 2.69
CA ASP A 16 22.37 28.46 1.97
C ASP A 16 23.84 28.35 1.51
N ASP A 17 24.62 27.44 2.11
CA ASP A 17 26.05 27.25 1.84
C ASP A 17 26.35 26.16 0.79
N VAL A 18 25.31 25.64 0.13
CA VAL A 18 25.43 24.66 -0.96
C VAL A 18 25.88 25.36 -2.26
N ASP A 19 27.14 25.15 -2.65
CA ASP A 19 27.75 25.74 -3.85
C ASP A 19 28.68 24.73 -4.53
N PHE A 20 28.10 23.77 -5.26
CA PHE A 20 28.83 22.83 -6.10
C PHE A 20 29.00 23.39 -7.52
N ARG A 21 30.24 23.40 -8.01
CA ARG A 21 30.63 24.03 -9.28
C ARG A 21 31.20 23.07 -10.29
N ASP A 22 31.44 21.82 -9.90
CA ASP A 22 31.89 20.80 -10.84
C ASP A 22 31.36 19.41 -10.52
N LEU A 23 31.19 18.62 -11.57
CA LEU A 23 30.94 17.18 -11.54
C LEU A 23 31.96 16.48 -12.44
N SER A 24 32.63 15.47 -11.91
CA SER A 24 33.47 14.56 -12.68
C SER A 24 33.23 13.11 -12.26
N TRP A 25 33.62 12.16 -13.10
CA TRP A 25 33.44 10.75 -12.82
C TRP A 25 34.61 9.91 -13.35
N ALA A 26 34.81 8.75 -12.72
CA ALA A 26 35.66 7.69 -13.21
C ALA A 26 34.82 6.42 -13.38
N VAL A 27 35.06 5.69 -14.48
CA VAL A 27 34.42 4.40 -14.76
C VAL A 27 35.49 3.34 -14.69
N ASP A 28 35.30 2.35 -13.82
CA ASP A 28 36.16 1.17 -13.70
C ASP A 28 35.30 -0.09 -13.81
N GLY A 29 35.37 -0.74 -14.98
CA GLY A 29 34.49 -1.85 -15.32
C GLY A 29 33.00 -1.49 -15.23
N ASN A 30 32.30 -2.05 -14.24
CA ASN A 30 30.89 -1.80 -13.96
C ASN A 30 30.67 -0.76 -12.86
N ASP A 31 31.72 -0.20 -12.28
CA ASP A 31 31.62 0.74 -11.18
C ASP A 31 31.89 2.18 -11.65
N VAL A 32 31.18 3.12 -11.05
CA VAL A 32 31.23 4.55 -11.34
C VAL A 32 31.43 5.29 -10.04
N THR A 33 32.51 6.06 -9.95
CA THR A 33 32.78 6.98 -8.84
C THR A 33 32.49 8.40 -9.30
N LEU A 34 31.63 9.12 -8.58
CA LEU A 34 31.32 10.53 -8.84
C LEU A 34 32.15 11.42 -7.91
N ARG A 35 32.58 12.57 -8.41
CA ARG A 35 33.29 13.59 -7.62
C ARG A 35 32.65 14.94 -7.88
N LEU A 36 32.17 15.56 -6.82
CA LEU A 36 31.56 16.88 -6.84
C LEU A 36 32.51 17.88 -6.20
N LYS A 37 32.84 18.96 -6.91
CA LYS A 37 33.73 20.01 -6.41
C LYS A 37 32.93 21.22 -5.98
N ARG A 38 33.20 21.73 -4.77
CA ARG A 38 32.59 22.95 -4.23
C ARG A 38 33.32 24.21 -4.67
N GLY A 39 32.68 25.36 -4.49
CA GLY A 39 33.24 26.69 -4.76
C GLY A 39 34.50 27.00 -3.93
N ASP A 40 34.63 26.42 -2.75
CA ASP A 40 35.83 26.50 -1.89
C ASP A 40 36.97 25.57 -2.33
N GLY A 41 36.75 24.76 -3.38
CA GLY A 41 37.73 23.81 -3.91
C GLY A 41 37.70 22.43 -3.27
N SER A 42 36.94 22.22 -2.20
CA SER A 42 36.76 20.90 -1.58
C SER A 42 36.03 19.95 -2.53
N VAL A 43 36.28 18.63 -2.37
CA VAL A 43 35.72 17.60 -3.25
C VAL A 43 35.03 16.53 -2.42
N VAL A 44 33.75 16.31 -2.70
CA VAL A 44 32.98 15.19 -2.15
C VAL A 44 33.01 14.04 -3.15
N THR A 45 33.41 12.86 -2.70
CA THR A 45 33.47 11.65 -3.53
C THR A 45 32.33 10.72 -3.15
N LEU A 46 31.59 10.24 -4.16
CA LEU A 46 30.44 9.35 -4.00
C LEU A 46 30.66 8.04 -4.78
N GLY A 47 30.18 6.94 -4.23
CA GLY A 47 30.30 5.60 -4.80
C GLY A 47 31.48 4.79 -4.24
N PRO A 48 31.89 3.70 -4.92
CA PRO A 48 31.48 3.30 -6.27
C PRO A 48 30.00 2.90 -6.36
N TYR A 49 29.35 3.27 -7.47
CA TYR A 49 28.00 2.85 -7.81
C TYR A 49 28.03 1.95 -9.05
N HIS A 50 27.12 0.99 -9.12
CA HIS A 50 27.01 0.19 -10.33
C HIS A 50 26.50 1.06 -11.50
N ARG A 51 27.16 0.93 -12.65
CA ARG A 51 26.96 1.73 -13.86
C ARG A 51 25.51 1.78 -14.33
N ASP A 52 24.81 0.65 -14.32
CA ASP A 52 23.41 0.59 -14.72
C ASP A 52 22.48 1.38 -13.77
N VAL A 53 22.78 1.41 -12.47
CA VAL A 53 22.02 2.16 -11.47
C VAL A 53 22.15 3.67 -11.72
N VAL A 54 23.38 4.14 -11.99
CA VAL A 54 23.61 5.56 -12.34
C VAL A 54 22.83 5.95 -13.59
N ASN A 55 22.88 5.11 -14.63
CA ASN A 55 22.18 5.39 -15.88
C ASN A 55 20.66 5.43 -15.69
N VAL A 56 20.09 4.45 -14.99
CA VAL A 56 18.65 4.39 -14.75
C VAL A 56 18.18 5.51 -13.84
N ALA A 57 18.96 5.92 -12.84
CA ALA A 57 18.65 7.10 -12.01
C ALA A 57 18.56 8.38 -12.84
N LEU A 58 19.49 8.61 -13.78
CA LEU A 58 19.42 9.75 -14.70
C LEU A 58 18.17 9.72 -15.58
N LEU A 59 17.84 8.56 -16.17
CA LEU A 59 16.66 8.39 -17.01
C LEU A 59 15.35 8.54 -16.22
N PHE A 60 15.32 8.07 -14.97
CA PHE A 60 14.18 8.18 -14.08
C PHE A 60 13.89 9.63 -13.73
N VAL A 61 14.93 10.38 -13.36
CA VAL A 61 14.81 11.79 -12.99
C VAL A 61 14.43 12.67 -14.19
N ALA A 62 14.98 12.39 -15.38
CA ALA A 62 14.63 13.12 -16.59
C ALA A 62 13.14 13.01 -17.00
N ASP A 63 12.45 11.96 -16.55
CA ASP A 63 11.01 11.76 -16.80
C ASP A 63 10.12 12.54 -15.82
N GLY A 64 10.59 12.81 -14.60
CA GLY A 64 9.93 13.66 -13.61
C GLY A 64 8.85 12.98 -12.74
N ARG A 65 8.47 11.72 -12.99
CA ARG A 65 7.51 10.99 -12.14
C ARG A 65 8.13 10.44 -10.86
N ASN A 66 7.34 10.38 -9.78
CA ASN A 66 7.81 10.02 -8.41
C ASN A 66 7.34 8.61 -7.98
N VAL A 67 7.08 7.73 -8.95
CA VAL A 67 6.61 6.37 -8.69
C VAL A 67 7.49 5.38 -9.44
N ALA A 68 8.17 4.49 -8.72
CA ALA A 68 9.02 3.48 -9.33
C ALA A 68 8.22 2.26 -9.76
N VAL A 69 7.38 1.72 -8.88
CA VAL A 69 6.50 0.59 -9.19
C VAL A 69 5.20 0.65 -8.41
N THR A 70 4.12 0.25 -9.06
CA THR A 70 2.84 -0.10 -8.42
C THR A 70 2.47 -1.53 -8.78
N ILE A 71 2.20 -2.37 -7.79
CA ILE A 71 1.75 -3.75 -7.98
C ILE A 71 0.31 -3.87 -7.47
N GLN A 72 -0.59 -4.25 -8.37
CA GLN A 72 -1.99 -4.54 -8.04
C GLN A 72 -2.25 -6.03 -8.18
N ASN A 73 -2.77 -6.65 -7.12
CA ASN A 73 -3.34 -7.98 -7.22
C ASN A 73 -4.69 -7.87 -7.95
N SER A 74 -4.89 -8.71 -8.96
CA SER A 74 -6.16 -8.88 -9.67
C SER A 74 -6.58 -10.35 -9.52
N PHE A 75 -7.85 -10.55 -9.18
CA PHE A 75 -8.49 -11.85 -9.22
C PHE A 75 -9.18 -11.99 -10.58
N TRP A 76 -8.79 -12.99 -11.37
CA TRP A 76 -9.55 -13.46 -12.53
C TRP A 76 -9.92 -14.91 -12.26
N GLU A 77 -11.09 -15.32 -12.76
CA GLU A 77 -11.74 -16.65 -12.66
C GLU A 77 -10.88 -17.77 -12.04
N ASN A 78 -11.43 -18.40 -10.99
CA ASN A 78 -10.87 -19.56 -10.24
C ASN A 78 -9.72 -19.26 -9.25
N ASP A 79 -9.83 -18.18 -8.46
CA ASP A 79 -8.91 -17.88 -7.34
C ASP A 79 -7.42 -17.78 -7.73
N ASN A 80 -7.11 -17.61 -9.02
CA ASN A 80 -5.75 -17.37 -9.47
C ASN A 80 -5.39 -15.90 -9.17
N LEU A 81 -4.35 -15.71 -8.35
CA LEU A 81 -3.81 -14.39 -8.02
C LEU A 81 -2.90 -13.90 -9.16
N TRP A 82 -3.38 -12.91 -9.91
CA TRP A 82 -2.56 -12.20 -10.91
C TRP A 82 -1.95 -10.96 -10.28
N LYS A 83 -0.70 -10.65 -10.64
CA LYS A 83 -0.05 -9.38 -10.27
C LYS A 83 0.10 -8.51 -11.52
N ARG A 84 -0.61 -7.39 -11.56
CA ARG A 84 -0.38 -6.34 -12.55
C ARG A 84 0.72 -5.44 -12.02
N VAL A 85 1.82 -5.35 -12.76
CA VAL A 85 2.99 -4.56 -12.39
C VAL A 85 3.07 -3.34 -13.30
N TYR A 86 2.85 -2.16 -12.72
CA TYR A 86 3.04 -0.88 -13.39
C TYR A 86 4.41 -0.34 -12.99
N LEU A 87 5.39 -0.52 -13.86
CA LEU A 87 6.76 -0.10 -13.64
C LEU A 87 7.03 1.22 -14.35
N HIS A 88 7.85 2.09 -13.75
CA HIS A 88 8.30 3.31 -14.40
C HIS A 88 9.01 3.00 -15.73
N PRO A 89 8.79 3.77 -16.82
CA PRO A 89 9.41 3.47 -18.12
C PRO A 89 10.94 3.42 -18.10
N ALA A 90 11.60 4.24 -17.28
CA ALA A 90 13.05 4.19 -17.10
C ALA A 90 13.55 2.88 -16.43
N LEU A 91 12.70 2.21 -15.66
CA LEU A 91 12.99 0.93 -15.01
C LEU A 91 12.59 -0.26 -15.90
N ALA A 92 11.73 -0.05 -16.90
CA ALA A 92 11.28 -1.07 -17.82
C ALA A 92 12.46 -1.66 -18.61
N ASP A 93 12.50 -2.98 -18.64
CA ASP A 93 13.54 -3.77 -19.29
C ASP A 93 14.96 -3.44 -18.77
N THR A 94 15.09 -3.28 -17.45
CA THR A 94 16.38 -3.12 -16.75
C THR A 94 16.53 -4.15 -15.62
N ALA A 95 17.78 -4.46 -15.24
CA ALA A 95 18.04 -5.30 -14.08
C ALA A 95 17.51 -4.66 -12.78
N LEU A 96 17.66 -3.35 -12.64
CA LEU A 96 17.12 -2.60 -11.50
C LEU A 96 15.59 -2.63 -11.44
N GLY A 97 14.90 -2.71 -12.58
CA GLY A 97 13.45 -2.89 -12.61
C GLY A 97 12.99 -4.19 -11.95
N HIS A 98 13.73 -5.29 -12.12
CA HIS A 98 13.46 -6.54 -11.38
C HIS A 98 13.72 -6.37 -9.88
N ASP A 99 14.84 -5.71 -9.53
CA ASP A 99 15.21 -5.45 -8.13
C ASP A 99 14.13 -4.64 -7.41
N VAL A 100 13.60 -3.60 -8.07
CA VAL A 100 12.51 -2.75 -7.56
C VAL A 100 11.20 -3.52 -7.36
N ILE A 101 10.84 -4.41 -8.30
CA ILE A 101 9.63 -5.26 -8.17
C ILE A 101 9.76 -6.20 -6.98
N GLU A 102 10.93 -6.81 -6.79
CA GLU A 102 11.18 -7.72 -5.66
C GLU A 102 11.31 -6.95 -4.33
N PHE A 103 11.85 -5.73 -4.35
CA PHE A 103 11.95 -4.84 -3.19
C PHE A 103 10.57 -4.49 -2.59
N ASP A 104 9.57 -4.23 -3.43
CA ASP A 104 8.19 -3.93 -3.00
C ASP A 104 7.56 -5.07 -2.17
N GLU A 105 8.08 -6.30 -2.31
CA GLU A 105 7.59 -7.46 -1.55
C GLU A 105 8.24 -7.61 -0.17
N PHE A 106 9.26 -6.83 0.18
CA PHE A 106 10.10 -7.06 1.37
C PHE A 106 9.30 -7.11 2.66
N VAL A 107 8.38 -6.16 2.88
CA VAL A 107 7.55 -6.13 4.09
C VAL A 107 6.78 -7.44 4.22
N PHE A 108 5.99 -7.81 3.20
CA PHE A 108 5.23 -9.06 3.24
C PHE A 108 6.09 -10.32 3.30
N LYS A 109 7.26 -10.33 2.63
CA LYS A 109 8.17 -11.48 2.63
C LYS A 109 8.72 -11.73 4.04
N PHE A 110 9.16 -10.69 4.74
CA PHE A 110 9.92 -10.82 5.98
C PHE A 110 9.08 -10.81 7.25
N ILE A 111 7.86 -10.25 7.22
CA ILE A 111 6.97 -10.28 8.39
C ILE A 111 6.06 -11.51 8.45
N LYS A 112 6.05 -12.33 7.40
CA LYS A 112 5.18 -13.50 7.30
C LYS A 112 5.40 -14.44 8.48
N GLY A 113 4.33 -14.76 9.21
CA GLY A 113 4.39 -15.67 10.36
C GLY A 113 4.86 -14.99 11.65
N HIS A 114 5.04 -13.66 11.67
CA HIS A 114 5.37 -12.94 12.90
C HIS A 114 4.12 -12.81 13.77
N PRO A 115 4.12 -13.28 15.04
CA PRO A 115 2.90 -13.36 15.85
C PRO A 115 2.15 -12.04 16.00
N GLU A 116 2.85 -10.93 16.21
CA GLU A 116 2.22 -9.62 16.38
C GLU A 116 1.61 -9.08 15.08
N VAL A 117 2.25 -9.35 13.94
CA VAL A 117 1.77 -8.93 12.62
C VAL A 117 0.59 -9.80 12.19
N ASP A 118 0.66 -11.10 12.46
CA ASP A 118 -0.43 -12.04 12.22
C ASP A 118 -1.64 -11.68 13.10
N ALA A 119 -1.44 -11.31 14.36
CA ALA A 119 -2.51 -10.85 15.24
C ALA A 119 -3.17 -9.56 14.72
N ALA A 120 -2.39 -8.58 14.27
CA ALA A 120 -2.91 -7.35 13.67
C ALA A 120 -3.69 -7.63 12.37
N THR A 121 -3.13 -8.45 11.48
CA THR A 121 -3.77 -8.85 10.22
C THR A 121 -5.08 -9.62 10.47
N GLN A 122 -5.08 -10.53 11.45
CA GLN A 122 -6.26 -11.28 11.82
C GLN A 122 -7.35 -10.38 12.43
N ARG A 123 -6.98 -9.31 13.16
CA ARG A 123 -7.93 -8.32 13.67
C ARG A 123 -8.63 -7.55 12.54
N VAL A 124 -7.88 -7.11 11.52
CA VAL A 124 -8.49 -6.48 10.33
C VAL A 124 -9.47 -7.44 9.68
N THR A 125 -8.99 -8.65 9.40
CA THR A 125 -9.76 -9.67 8.68
C THR A 125 -11.02 -10.05 9.45
N SER A 126 -10.97 -10.14 10.77
CA SER A 126 -12.14 -10.46 11.60
C SER A 126 -13.15 -9.33 11.64
N GLN A 127 -12.71 -8.08 11.79
CA GLN A 127 -13.58 -6.90 11.76
C GLN A 127 -14.26 -6.74 10.39
N GLU A 128 -13.49 -6.83 9.30
CA GLU A 128 -14.00 -6.76 7.92
C GLU A 128 -14.97 -7.90 7.61
N SER A 129 -14.62 -9.14 7.97
CA SER A 129 -15.50 -10.29 7.72
C SER A 129 -16.81 -10.16 8.49
N LEU A 130 -16.77 -9.66 9.73
CA LEU A 130 -17.97 -9.45 10.51
C LEU A 130 -18.82 -8.31 9.93
N TYR A 131 -18.19 -7.21 9.50
CA TYR A 131 -18.87 -6.12 8.81
C TYR A 131 -19.56 -6.60 7.54
N ASN A 132 -18.86 -7.36 6.69
CA ASN A 132 -19.40 -7.87 5.43
C ASN A 132 -20.55 -8.87 5.64
N LEU A 133 -20.45 -9.69 6.69
CA LEU A 133 -21.55 -10.57 7.09
C LEU A 133 -22.79 -9.74 7.52
N ALA A 134 -22.60 -8.75 8.38
CA ALA A 134 -23.69 -7.88 8.85
C ALA A 134 -24.32 -7.08 7.70
N TRP A 135 -23.50 -6.54 6.80
CA TRP A 135 -23.93 -5.83 5.60
C TRP A 135 -24.85 -6.68 4.73
N SER A 136 -24.45 -7.93 4.49
CA SER A 136 -25.22 -8.88 3.67
C SER A 136 -26.55 -9.26 4.31
N HIS A 137 -26.56 -9.48 5.63
CA HIS A 137 -27.80 -9.74 6.37
C HIS A 137 -28.73 -8.52 6.35
N ARG A 138 -28.19 -7.31 6.55
CA ARG A 138 -28.96 -6.07 6.46
C ARG A 138 -29.59 -5.90 5.08
N ARG A 139 -28.81 -6.05 4.00
CA ARG A 139 -29.33 -5.95 2.62
C ARG A 139 -30.44 -6.94 2.35
N ARG A 140 -30.29 -8.19 2.79
CA ARG A 140 -31.33 -9.21 2.67
C ARG A 140 -32.62 -8.81 3.38
N ALA A 141 -32.51 -8.29 4.61
CA ALA A 141 -33.66 -7.79 5.38
C ALA A 141 -34.33 -6.57 4.71
N LEU A 142 -33.56 -5.64 4.16
CA LEU A 142 -34.09 -4.46 3.45
C LEU A 142 -34.84 -4.86 2.17
N CYS A 143 -34.26 -5.75 1.37
CA CYS A 143 -34.93 -6.27 0.17
C CYS A 143 -36.25 -6.95 0.53
N GLN A 144 -36.28 -7.73 1.62
CA GLN A 144 -37.51 -8.35 2.12
C GLN A 144 -38.57 -7.29 2.50
N LEU A 145 -38.19 -6.24 3.24
CA LEU A 145 -39.10 -5.14 3.60
C LEU A 145 -39.68 -4.42 2.38
N VAL A 146 -38.88 -4.22 1.33
CA VAL A 146 -39.35 -3.62 0.07
C VAL A 146 -40.36 -4.54 -0.62
N LEU A 147 -40.09 -5.85 -0.64
CA LEU A 147 -40.94 -6.86 -1.27
C LEU A 147 -42.25 -7.14 -0.51
N GLU A 148 -42.34 -6.79 0.78
CA GLU A 148 -43.58 -6.81 1.58
C GLU A 148 -44.61 -5.79 1.07
N ARG A 149 -44.19 -4.80 0.27
CA ARG A 149 -45.06 -3.75 -0.27
C ARG A 149 -45.42 -4.01 -1.74
N PRO A 150 -46.52 -3.43 -2.26
CA PRO A 150 -46.76 -3.37 -3.70
C PRO A 150 -45.63 -2.60 -4.38
N VAL A 151 -44.91 -3.26 -5.28
CA VAL A 151 -43.80 -2.70 -6.06
C VAL A 151 -43.90 -3.18 -7.51
N GLU A 152 -43.30 -2.43 -8.44
CA GLU A 152 -43.23 -2.82 -9.85
C GLU A 152 -42.50 -4.16 -10.05
N THR A 153 -42.81 -4.84 -11.15
CA THR A 153 -42.19 -6.14 -11.50
C THR A 153 -40.67 -6.04 -11.66
N SER A 154 -40.17 -4.93 -12.22
CA SER A 154 -38.75 -4.64 -12.37
C SER A 154 -38.03 -4.55 -11.01
N THR A 155 -38.57 -3.76 -10.08
CA THR A 155 -38.07 -3.64 -8.70
C THR A 155 -38.12 -5.00 -7.99
N ARG A 156 -39.22 -5.73 -8.12
CA ARG A 156 -39.37 -7.06 -7.53
C ARG A 156 -38.28 -8.03 -8.00
N SER A 157 -38.03 -8.07 -9.31
CA SER A 157 -37.00 -8.91 -9.91
C SER A 157 -35.61 -8.52 -9.42
N TYR A 158 -35.29 -7.22 -9.42
CA TYR A 158 -33.98 -6.73 -8.96
C TYR A 158 -33.73 -7.05 -7.48
N MET A 159 -34.70 -6.78 -6.59
CA MET A 159 -34.55 -7.06 -5.15
C MET A 159 -34.43 -8.56 -4.86
N SER A 160 -35.18 -9.39 -5.59
CA SER A 160 -35.11 -10.84 -5.45
C SER A 160 -33.74 -11.39 -5.87
N GLU A 161 -33.16 -10.83 -6.94
CA GLU A 161 -31.81 -11.20 -7.38
C GLU A 161 -30.74 -10.76 -6.36
N GLN A 162 -30.83 -9.55 -5.80
CA GLN A 162 -29.91 -9.12 -4.73
C GLN A 162 -29.99 -10.02 -3.50
N MET A 163 -31.18 -10.43 -3.07
CA MET A 163 -31.35 -11.39 -1.96
C MET A 163 -30.71 -12.75 -2.26
N ARG A 164 -30.80 -13.22 -3.51
CA ARG A 164 -30.15 -14.46 -3.94
C ARG A 164 -28.64 -14.34 -3.85
N LEU A 165 -28.07 -13.26 -4.39
CA LEU A 165 -26.63 -12.97 -4.34
C LEU A 165 -26.12 -12.87 -2.90
N ASP A 166 -26.85 -12.18 -2.02
CA ASP A 166 -26.49 -12.04 -0.61
C ASP A 166 -26.55 -13.39 0.11
N THR A 167 -27.55 -14.22 -0.19
CA THR A 167 -27.68 -15.57 0.38
C THR A 167 -26.50 -16.46 -0.04
N GLU A 168 -26.09 -16.41 -1.32
CA GLU A 168 -24.93 -17.14 -1.82
C GLU A 168 -23.62 -16.61 -1.23
N TYR A 169 -23.50 -15.30 -1.03
CA TYR A 169 -22.34 -14.69 -0.41
C TYR A 169 -22.22 -15.07 1.06
N ILE A 170 -23.30 -14.97 1.85
CA ILE A 170 -23.34 -15.41 3.26
C ILE A 170 -22.95 -16.88 3.37
N LYS A 171 -23.51 -17.73 2.50
CA LYS A 171 -23.16 -19.15 2.45
C LYS A 171 -21.66 -19.35 2.22
N ARG A 172 -21.07 -18.66 1.24
CA ARG A 172 -19.62 -18.74 0.97
C ARG A 172 -18.77 -18.29 2.17
N LEU A 173 -19.16 -17.21 2.86
CA LEU A 173 -18.49 -16.76 4.07
C LEU A 173 -18.55 -17.79 5.21
N GLN A 174 -19.65 -18.55 5.30
CA GLN A 174 -19.86 -19.55 6.34
C GLN A 174 -19.28 -20.93 6.00
N GLU A 175 -18.89 -21.18 4.75
CA GLU A 175 -18.29 -22.45 4.31
C GLU A 175 -16.75 -22.38 4.21
N ARG A 176 -16.19 -21.19 3.97
CA ARG A 176 -14.73 -20.98 3.89
C ARG A 176 -14.07 -21.01 5.27
N PRO A 177 -13.15 -21.94 5.57
CA PRO A 177 -12.55 -22.07 6.89
C PRO A 177 -11.92 -20.77 7.43
N GLU A 178 -11.25 -20.02 6.57
CA GLU A 178 -10.64 -18.74 6.89
C GLU A 178 -11.68 -17.68 7.29
N SER A 179 -12.79 -17.60 6.55
CA SER A 179 -13.89 -16.67 6.83
C SER A 179 -14.62 -17.07 8.10
N VAL A 180 -14.87 -18.37 8.33
CA VAL A 180 -15.50 -18.87 9.57
C VAL A 180 -14.66 -18.53 10.79
N ALA A 181 -13.34 -18.75 10.72
CA ALA A 181 -12.42 -18.40 11.81
C ALA A 181 -12.39 -16.89 12.07
N ALA A 182 -12.37 -16.07 11.01
CA ALA A 182 -12.38 -14.62 11.10
C ALA A 182 -13.70 -14.09 11.71
N ILE A 183 -14.85 -14.58 11.24
CA ILE A 183 -16.18 -14.22 11.77
C ILE A 183 -16.29 -14.61 13.23
N ARG A 184 -15.94 -15.84 13.59
CA ARG A 184 -16.02 -16.30 14.99
C ARG A 184 -15.19 -15.42 15.90
N ARG A 185 -13.97 -15.06 15.49
CA ARG A 185 -13.13 -14.14 16.24
C ARG A 185 -13.77 -12.76 16.35
N GLY A 186 -14.27 -12.22 15.25
CA GLY A 186 -14.93 -10.92 15.23
C GLY A 186 -16.12 -10.88 16.20
N LEU A 187 -16.91 -11.95 16.27
CA LEU A 187 -18.02 -12.06 17.21
C LEU A 187 -17.58 -12.12 18.67
N LEU A 188 -16.47 -12.80 18.95
CA LEU A 188 -15.89 -12.87 20.30
C LEU A 188 -15.22 -11.56 20.75
N GLU A 189 -14.93 -10.67 19.80
CA GLU A 189 -14.29 -9.37 20.01
C GLU A 189 -15.19 -8.22 19.51
N ALA A 190 -16.51 -8.43 19.48
CA ALA A 190 -17.44 -7.46 18.91
C ALA A 190 -17.44 -6.14 19.69
N ASP A 191 -17.20 -6.19 21.00
CA ASP A 191 -17.02 -5.02 21.87
C ASP A 191 -15.85 -4.12 21.43
N LYS A 192 -14.79 -4.71 20.87
CA LYS A 192 -13.62 -3.97 20.37
C LYS A 192 -13.90 -3.20 19.09
N ILE A 193 -15.01 -3.44 18.41
CA ILE A 193 -15.39 -2.66 17.22
C ILE A 193 -15.70 -1.21 17.61
N ASP A 194 -16.16 -0.96 18.84
CA ASP A 194 -16.47 0.38 19.34
C ASP A 194 -15.24 1.17 19.84
N ASP A 195 -14.04 0.58 19.77
CA ASP A 195 -12.81 1.23 20.19
C ASP A 195 -12.02 1.76 18.98
N SER A 196 -11.99 3.09 18.82
CA SER A 196 -11.25 3.79 17.76
C SER A 196 -9.73 3.54 17.73
N GLN A 197 -9.14 3.02 18.81
CA GLN A 197 -7.72 2.65 18.85
C GLN A 197 -7.47 1.27 18.25
N THR A 198 -8.46 0.37 18.28
CA THR A 198 -8.31 -1.03 17.86
C THR A 198 -9.18 -1.41 16.66
N SER A 199 -10.17 -0.58 16.32
CA SER A 199 -11.09 -0.74 15.20
C SER A 199 -10.86 0.34 14.15
N PHE A 200 -10.41 -0.07 12.97
CA PHE A 200 -10.30 0.84 11.84
C PHE A 200 -11.70 1.21 11.31
N LEU A 201 -12.72 0.37 11.52
CA LEU A 201 -14.07 0.62 10.99
C LEU A 201 -14.65 1.96 11.46
N LEU A 202 -14.49 2.29 12.74
CA LEU A 202 -15.01 3.55 13.31
C LEU A 202 -14.28 4.81 12.82
N LYS A 203 -12.98 4.69 12.53
CA LYS A 203 -12.18 5.85 12.14
C LYS A 203 -12.47 6.33 10.71
N TYR A 204 -13.13 5.50 9.91
CA TYR A 204 -13.42 5.78 8.50
C TYR A 204 -14.93 5.73 8.22
N PRO A 205 -15.72 6.66 8.78
CA PRO A 205 -17.18 6.67 8.65
C PRO A 205 -17.67 6.91 7.20
N ALA A 206 -16.84 7.47 6.32
CA ALA A 206 -17.15 7.56 4.89
C ALA A 206 -17.12 6.18 4.19
N HIS A 207 -16.41 5.21 4.76
CA HIS A 207 -16.33 3.85 4.25
C HIS A 207 -17.30 2.92 4.99
N PHE A 208 -17.48 3.09 6.30
CA PHE A 208 -18.28 2.19 7.12
C PHE A 208 -19.48 2.90 7.73
N ASP A 209 -20.67 2.37 7.47
CA ASP A 209 -21.92 2.86 8.07
C ASP A 209 -21.91 2.78 9.60
N PRO A 210 -21.91 3.91 10.32
CA PRO A 210 -21.90 3.94 11.78
C PRO A 210 -23.12 3.23 12.41
N GLU A 211 -24.27 3.24 11.74
CA GLU A 211 -25.48 2.57 12.20
C GLU A 211 -25.31 1.05 12.19
N LEU A 212 -24.67 0.53 11.14
CA LEU A 212 -24.37 -0.90 11.05
C LEU A 212 -23.33 -1.29 12.10
N LEU A 213 -22.32 -0.45 12.36
CA LEU A 213 -21.32 -0.71 13.40
C LEU A 213 -21.96 -0.84 14.78
N SER A 214 -22.88 0.06 15.14
CA SER A 214 -23.66 -0.06 16.38
C SER A 214 -24.47 -1.37 16.43
N THR A 215 -25.12 -1.74 15.32
CA THR A 215 -25.86 -3.00 15.22
C THR A 215 -24.95 -4.22 15.37
N ILE A 216 -23.72 -4.16 14.82
CA ILE A 216 -22.73 -5.24 14.93
C ILE A 216 -22.33 -5.46 16.40
N VAL A 217 -22.07 -4.39 17.15
CA VAL A 217 -21.71 -4.49 18.57
C VAL A 217 -22.85 -5.15 19.36
N GLU A 218 -24.08 -4.61 19.23
CA GLU A 218 -25.26 -5.13 19.95
C GLU A 218 -25.57 -6.59 19.62
N CYS A 219 -25.54 -6.94 18.33
CA CYS A 219 -25.84 -8.31 17.89
C CYS A 219 -24.67 -9.26 18.15
N GLY A 220 -23.43 -8.77 18.15
CA GLY A 220 -22.24 -9.54 18.46
C GLY A 220 -22.30 -10.12 19.86
N GLU A 221 -22.60 -9.28 20.85
CA GLU A 221 -22.78 -9.70 22.25
C GLU A 221 -23.88 -10.76 22.41
N ARG A 222 -25.03 -10.54 21.77
CA ARG A 222 -26.18 -11.47 21.83
C ARG A 222 -25.94 -12.79 21.11
N SER A 223 -25.01 -12.83 20.16
CA SER A 223 -24.79 -14.00 19.32
C SER A 223 -24.13 -15.17 20.05
N GLY A 224 -23.42 -14.92 21.15
CA GLY A 224 -22.60 -15.92 21.81
C GLY A 224 -21.52 -16.55 20.90
N GLY A 225 -21.08 -15.84 19.86
CA GLY A 225 -20.12 -16.34 18.87
C GLY A 225 -20.74 -17.12 17.70
N SER A 226 -22.08 -17.19 17.61
CA SER A 226 -22.79 -17.87 16.51
C SER A 226 -23.08 -16.93 15.35
N ALA A 227 -22.52 -17.22 14.17
CA ALA A 227 -22.78 -16.45 12.95
C ALA A 227 -24.26 -16.45 12.54
N GLY A 228 -24.98 -17.56 12.77
CA GLY A 228 -26.41 -17.64 12.46
C GLY A 228 -27.26 -16.79 13.39
N THR A 229 -26.99 -16.83 14.70
CA THR A 229 -27.68 -16.01 15.70
C THR A 229 -27.41 -14.53 15.47
N PHE A 230 -26.16 -14.19 15.17
CA PHE A 230 -25.75 -12.84 14.79
C PHE A 230 -26.53 -12.34 13.57
N GLY A 231 -26.55 -13.11 12.49
CA GLY A 231 -27.24 -12.74 11.26
C GLY A 231 -28.73 -12.49 11.46
N SER A 232 -29.42 -13.37 12.19
CA SER A 232 -30.83 -13.18 12.53
C SER A 232 -31.07 -11.89 13.35
N CYS A 233 -30.19 -11.61 14.32
CA CYS A 233 -30.27 -10.38 15.10
C CYS A 233 -30.12 -9.13 14.23
N VAL A 234 -29.15 -9.10 13.32
CA VAL A 234 -28.94 -7.98 12.39
C VAL A 234 -30.17 -7.75 11.51
N GLU A 235 -30.77 -8.83 11.00
CA GLU A 235 -31.98 -8.73 10.19
C GLU A 235 -33.19 -8.22 10.98
N ASP A 236 -33.37 -8.68 12.21
CA ASP A 236 -34.46 -8.22 13.07
C ASP A 236 -34.30 -6.75 13.45
N ALA A 237 -33.09 -6.32 13.79
CA ALA A 237 -32.77 -4.92 14.04
C ALA A 237 -33.08 -4.05 12.81
N THR A 238 -32.62 -4.49 11.63
CA THR A 238 -32.86 -3.82 10.35
C THR A 238 -34.36 -3.72 10.03
N ARG A 239 -35.11 -4.82 10.15
CA ARG A 239 -36.56 -4.84 9.88
C ARG A 239 -37.34 -3.96 10.85
N THR A 240 -36.99 -4.01 12.12
CA THR A 240 -37.64 -3.21 13.17
C THR A 240 -37.46 -1.72 12.88
N LYS A 241 -36.23 -1.30 12.57
CA LYS A 241 -35.94 0.09 12.27
C LYS A 241 -36.56 0.54 10.95
N GLY A 242 -36.43 -0.24 9.88
CA GLY A 242 -37.03 0.07 8.56
C GLY A 242 -38.56 0.16 8.59
N LYS A 243 -39.23 -0.59 9.47
CA LYS A 243 -40.68 -0.45 9.70
C LYS A 243 -41.05 0.82 10.47
N LYS A 244 -40.20 1.25 11.41
CA LYS A 244 -40.44 2.44 12.24
C LYS A 244 -40.13 3.74 11.49
N GLU A 245 -39.01 3.80 10.78
CA GLU A 245 -38.47 5.02 10.19
C GLU A 245 -38.70 5.10 8.67
N GLY A 246 -39.07 3.98 8.04
CA GLY A 246 -39.04 3.85 6.58
C GLY A 246 -37.62 3.67 6.05
N VAL A 247 -37.51 3.50 4.73
CA VAL A 247 -36.23 3.47 4.03
C VAL A 247 -36.31 4.45 2.86
N SER A 248 -35.44 5.45 2.85
CA SER A 248 -35.39 6.42 1.74
C SER A 248 -34.72 5.81 0.51
N ALA A 249 -34.95 6.42 -0.65
CA ALA A 249 -34.32 5.99 -1.90
C ALA A 249 -32.79 6.15 -1.84
N GLU A 250 -32.28 7.23 -1.22
CA GLU A 250 -30.83 7.43 -1.07
C GLU A 250 -30.20 6.37 -0.16
N LYS A 251 -30.85 6.04 0.96
CA LYS A 251 -30.38 4.96 1.86
C LYS A 251 -30.39 3.61 1.15
N MET A 252 -31.42 3.33 0.34
CA MET A 252 -31.44 2.10 -0.46
C MET A 252 -30.27 2.03 -1.44
N ASP A 253 -29.96 3.11 -2.15
CA ASP A 253 -28.85 3.14 -3.11
C ASP A 253 -27.50 2.89 -2.44
N GLN A 254 -27.24 3.58 -1.32
CA GLN A 254 -26.02 3.39 -0.51
C GLN A 254 -25.88 1.96 0.04
N TRP A 255 -26.99 1.37 0.48
CA TRP A 255 -26.98 0.03 1.09
C TRP A 255 -26.94 -1.10 0.07
N LEU A 256 -27.40 -0.87 -1.16
CA LEU A 256 -27.35 -1.85 -2.25
C LEU A 256 -25.99 -1.89 -2.95
N ASP A 257 -25.10 -0.93 -2.67
CA ASP A 257 -23.71 -1.02 -3.10
C ASP A 257 -23.00 -2.21 -2.44
N SER A 258 -21.86 -2.58 -3.02
CA SER A 258 -21.00 -3.64 -2.47
C SER A 258 -20.40 -3.18 -1.13
N PRO A 259 -20.20 -4.10 -0.17
CA PRO A 259 -19.48 -3.75 1.03
C PRO A 259 -18.06 -3.29 0.69
N VAL A 260 -17.47 -2.48 1.59
CA VAL A 260 -16.10 -2.00 1.43
C VAL A 260 -15.12 -3.16 1.43
N ASP A 261 -14.36 -3.27 0.34
CA ASP A 261 -13.26 -4.23 0.18
C ASP A 261 -11.94 -3.53 0.54
N THR A 262 -11.39 -3.84 1.70
CA THR A 262 -10.13 -3.28 2.15
C THR A 262 -8.96 -4.15 1.70
N HIS A 263 -7.80 -3.51 1.57
CA HIS A 263 -6.63 -4.20 1.06
C HIS A 263 -5.39 -3.90 1.90
N PRO A 264 -4.71 -4.93 2.45
CA PRO A 264 -3.41 -4.71 3.05
C PRO A 264 -2.41 -4.19 2.01
N ARG A 265 -1.47 -3.37 2.44
CA ARG A 265 -0.43 -2.74 1.64
C ARG A 265 0.92 -2.89 2.32
N SER A 266 1.91 -3.27 1.53
CA SER A 266 3.33 -3.15 1.84
C SER A 266 3.76 -1.81 1.28
N ILE A 267 4.32 -0.97 2.13
CA ILE A 267 4.88 0.31 1.74
C ILE A 267 6.37 0.26 2.04
N ALA A 268 7.15 0.50 0.99
CA ALA A 268 8.52 0.96 1.14
C ALA A 268 8.55 2.38 0.55
N GLU A 269 8.88 3.35 1.37
CA GLU A 269 8.83 4.76 0.99
C GLU A 269 10.14 5.43 1.34
N GLU A 270 10.59 6.29 0.44
CA GLU A 270 11.72 7.17 0.67
C GLU A 270 11.44 8.14 1.84
N VAL A 271 12.36 8.20 2.80
CA VAL A 271 12.29 9.17 3.91
C VAL A 271 12.54 10.60 3.40
N PRO A 272 11.94 11.64 4.01
CA PRO A 272 12.27 13.01 3.66
C PRO A 272 13.76 13.34 3.87
N PHE A 273 14.28 14.31 3.12
CA PHE A 273 15.66 14.76 3.21
C PHE A 273 15.79 16.27 2.98
N GLY A 274 16.87 16.84 3.49
CA GLY A 274 17.33 18.20 3.17
C GLY A 274 18.68 18.13 2.46
N VAL A 275 19.03 19.19 1.75
CA VAL A 275 20.31 19.30 1.02
C VAL A 275 21.25 20.15 1.85
N ASP A 276 22.35 19.55 2.27
CA ASP A 276 23.45 20.19 2.98
C ASP A 276 24.72 20.14 2.13
N ALA A 277 25.70 20.95 2.51
CA ALA A 277 26.91 21.09 1.72
C ALA A 277 27.92 19.92 1.88
N GLY A 278 27.68 19.02 2.83
CA GLY A 278 28.36 17.73 2.97
C GLY A 278 27.72 16.60 2.16
N LEU A 279 26.52 16.82 1.60
CA LEU A 279 25.68 15.80 0.95
C LEU A 279 25.34 14.63 1.86
N GLU A 280 25.09 14.88 3.15
CA GLU A 280 24.76 13.84 4.13
C GLU A 280 23.51 13.05 3.73
N PHE A 281 22.58 13.68 2.99
CA PHE A 281 21.41 13.03 2.40
C PHE A 281 21.69 11.97 1.33
N LEU A 282 22.95 11.72 0.97
CA LEU A 282 23.39 10.66 0.07
C LEU A 282 24.08 9.50 0.81
N SER A 283 24.19 9.58 2.13
CA SER A 283 24.85 8.61 2.98
C SER A 283 23.88 8.08 4.04
N PRO A 284 23.90 6.76 4.34
CA PRO A 284 23.41 6.30 5.63
C PRO A 284 24.36 6.89 6.69
N GLY A 285 23.91 7.85 7.49
CA GLY A 285 24.72 8.43 8.56
C GLY A 285 25.34 7.37 9.48
N GLU A 286 26.35 7.74 10.27
CA GLU A 286 27.00 6.84 11.23
C GLU A 286 26.01 6.42 12.33
N ALA A 287 25.30 5.31 12.15
CA ALA A 287 24.36 4.85 13.17
C ALA A 287 24.24 3.33 13.23
N GLU A 288 24.40 2.82 14.45
CA GLU A 288 24.14 1.44 14.86
C GLU A 288 22.63 1.07 14.81
N LYS A 289 21.75 2.08 14.68
CA LYS A 289 20.29 1.91 14.72
C LYS A 289 19.75 1.28 13.44
N THR A 290 18.76 0.38 13.56
CA THR A 290 18.05 -0.29 12.46
C THR A 290 17.61 0.65 11.34
N ALA A 291 17.06 1.81 11.68
CA ALA A 291 16.58 2.80 10.71
C ALA A 291 17.70 3.34 9.81
N ALA A 292 18.92 3.52 10.34
CA ALA A 292 20.06 3.99 9.55
C ALA A 292 20.57 2.91 8.59
N GLN A 293 20.50 1.64 8.99
CA GLN A 293 20.87 0.51 8.13
C GLN A 293 19.87 0.27 6.99
N LEU A 294 18.61 0.67 7.19
CA LEU A 294 17.54 0.61 6.19
C LEU A 294 17.36 1.90 5.39
N TRP A 295 18.16 2.92 5.67
CA TRP A 295 18.18 4.16 4.92
C TRP A 295 18.33 3.90 3.41
N PRO A 296 17.67 4.69 2.53
CA PRO A 296 16.80 5.84 2.81
C PRO A 296 15.32 5.47 2.93
N PHE A 297 14.99 4.23 3.32
CA PHE A 297 13.61 3.77 3.31
C PHE A 297 13.02 3.65 4.70
N GLU A 298 11.73 3.99 4.79
CA GLU A 298 10.86 3.48 5.84
C GLU A 298 9.95 2.39 5.28
N PHE A 299 9.61 1.43 6.14
CA PHE A 299 8.78 0.29 5.81
C PHE A 299 7.54 0.29 6.69
N ARG A 300 6.36 0.22 6.07
CA ARG A 300 5.06 0.34 6.75
C ARG A 300 4.10 -0.73 6.27
N TYR A 301 3.17 -1.08 7.16
CA TYR A 301 2.05 -1.97 6.86
C TYR A 301 0.75 -1.19 7.07
N GLU A 302 -0.03 -1.11 5.99
CA GLU A 302 -1.24 -0.29 5.95
C GLU A 302 -2.43 -1.05 5.41
N ILE A 303 -3.64 -0.61 5.73
CA ILE A 303 -4.90 -1.05 5.11
C ILE A 303 -5.44 0.11 4.28
N ALA A 304 -5.53 -0.09 2.97
CA ALA A 304 -6.16 0.88 2.08
C ALA A 304 -7.63 0.57 1.85
N PHE A 305 -8.35 1.65 1.58
CA PHE A 305 -9.76 1.67 1.28
C PHE A 305 -10.00 1.84 -0.23
N PRO A 306 -11.15 1.39 -0.75
CA PRO A 306 -11.51 1.65 -2.13
C PRO A 306 -11.57 3.16 -2.40
N PRO A 307 -11.32 3.60 -3.64
CA PRO A 307 -11.29 5.02 -3.94
C PRO A 307 -12.64 5.69 -3.71
N ARG A 308 -13.76 4.98 -3.92
CA ARG A 308 -15.11 5.55 -3.81
C ARG A 308 -15.76 5.14 -2.49
N PRO A 309 -15.71 5.99 -1.44
CA PRO A 309 -16.45 5.76 -0.20
C PRO A 309 -17.97 5.79 -0.44
N PRO A 310 -18.73 4.76 -0.03
CA PRO A 310 -20.19 4.71 -0.21
C PRO A 310 -20.95 5.72 0.67
N PHE A 311 -20.34 6.19 1.77
CA PHE A 311 -20.95 7.12 2.73
C PHE A 311 -20.31 8.49 2.74
N LEU A 312 -19.74 8.92 1.60
CA LEU A 312 -19.15 10.25 1.47
C LEU A 312 -20.23 11.34 1.67
N PRO A 313 -20.08 12.26 2.63
CA PRO A 313 -21.03 13.35 2.79
C PRO A 313 -21.07 14.24 1.55
N GLU A 314 -22.25 14.79 1.24
CA GLU A 314 -22.42 15.67 0.09
C GLU A 314 -21.50 16.90 0.20
N GLY A 315 -20.80 17.22 -0.89
CA GLY A 315 -19.87 18.35 -0.95
C GLY A 315 -18.46 18.07 -0.41
N GLU A 316 -18.20 16.88 0.15
CA GLU A 316 -16.86 16.52 0.60
C GLU A 316 -15.98 15.94 -0.50
N LYS A 317 -14.66 16.20 -0.39
CA LYS A 317 -13.67 15.69 -1.35
C LYS A 317 -13.23 14.28 -0.96
N GLN A 318 -13.31 13.38 -1.93
CA GLN A 318 -12.87 11.98 -1.83
C GLN A 318 -11.44 11.84 -1.26
N ASP A 319 -10.52 12.74 -1.64
CA ASP A 319 -9.11 12.70 -1.24
C ASP A 319 -8.90 12.70 0.28
N ASN A 320 -9.81 13.33 1.04
CA ASN A 320 -9.74 13.36 2.50
C ASN A 320 -9.92 11.97 3.14
N TYR A 321 -10.49 11.02 2.39
CA TYR A 321 -10.90 9.69 2.85
C TYR A 321 -10.08 8.55 2.27
N LEU A 322 -9.00 8.86 1.55
CA LEU A 322 -8.09 7.86 0.96
C LEU A 322 -6.89 7.54 1.86
N THR A 323 -6.77 8.19 3.02
CA THR A 323 -5.67 7.96 3.96
C THR A 323 -5.74 6.52 4.51
N PRO A 324 -4.76 5.65 4.22
CA PRO A 324 -4.77 4.29 4.72
C PRO A 324 -4.73 4.22 6.25
N TRP A 325 -5.26 3.14 6.83
CA TRP A 325 -5.05 2.83 8.24
C TRP A 325 -3.66 2.24 8.42
N GLU A 326 -2.84 2.82 9.30
CA GLU A 326 -1.49 2.36 9.55
C GLU A 326 -1.35 1.74 10.95
N TYR A 327 -0.72 0.57 11.01
CA TYR A 327 -0.28 -0.05 12.26
C TYR A 327 1.10 0.49 12.70
N LYS A 328 1.09 1.67 13.31
CA LYS A 328 2.33 2.39 13.68
C LYS A 328 3.18 1.60 14.67
N GLU A 329 2.55 0.86 15.57
CA GLU A 329 3.19 -0.01 16.56
C GLU A 329 4.01 -1.15 15.90
N LEU A 330 3.68 -1.54 14.67
CA LEU A 330 4.41 -2.57 13.94
C LEU A 330 5.67 -2.02 13.25
N ARG A 331 5.85 -0.70 13.13
CA ARG A 331 7.02 -0.10 12.43
C ARG A 331 8.36 -0.64 12.93
N PRO A 332 8.65 -0.72 14.25
CA PRO A 332 9.94 -1.21 14.73
C PRO A 332 10.16 -2.68 14.36
N ILE A 333 9.11 -3.50 14.46
CA ILE A 333 9.14 -4.93 14.14
C ILE A 333 9.37 -5.14 12.65
N ILE A 334 8.63 -4.41 11.80
CA ILE A 334 8.78 -4.46 10.34
C ILE A 334 10.23 -4.09 9.97
N ALA A 335 10.76 -2.99 10.53
CA ALA A 335 12.12 -2.56 10.27
C ALA A 335 13.15 -3.64 10.71
N GLU A 336 12.99 -4.22 11.90
CA GLU A 336 13.88 -5.29 12.37
C GLU A 336 13.84 -6.51 11.44
N LYS A 337 12.64 -6.98 11.04
CA LYS A 337 12.49 -8.16 10.18
C LYS A 337 12.98 -7.91 8.76
N VAL A 338 12.74 -6.72 8.21
CA VAL A 338 13.28 -6.35 6.90
C VAL A 338 14.81 -6.30 6.96
N LEU A 339 15.40 -5.69 7.98
CA LEU A 339 16.86 -5.64 8.14
C LEU A 339 17.46 -7.04 8.27
N ALA A 340 16.89 -7.89 9.14
CA ALA A 340 17.32 -9.26 9.30
C ALA A 340 17.23 -10.05 7.99
N GLY A 341 16.15 -9.89 7.24
CA GLY A 341 15.96 -10.50 5.92
C GLY A 341 16.97 -10.03 4.88
N VAL A 342 17.29 -8.73 4.86
CA VAL A 342 18.32 -8.13 4.00
C VAL A 342 19.70 -8.66 4.34
N GLN A 343 20.01 -8.87 5.62
CA GLN A 343 21.31 -9.36 6.08
C GLN A 343 21.49 -10.88 5.93
N ALA A 344 20.39 -11.65 5.95
CA ALA A 344 20.44 -13.12 5.91
C ALA A 344 20.86 -13.68 4.54
N GLU A 345 20.54 -12.99 3.44
CA GLU A 345 20.78 -13.49 2.08
C GLU A 345 21.63 -12.51 1.26
N ALA A 346 22.75 -12.97 0.72
CA ALA A 346 23.64 -12.14 -0.11
C ALA A 346 22.92 -11.53 -1.33
N ARG A 347 21.98 -12.26 -1.94
CA ARG A 347 21.15 -11.75 -3.04
C ARG A 347 20.27 -10.59 -2.58
N THR A 348 19.56 -10.75 -1.46
CA THR A 348 18.67 -9.73 -0.91
C THR A 348 19.47 -8.50 -0.47
N SER A 349 20.63 -8.69 0.16
CA SER A 349 21.56 -7.60 0.49
C SER A 349 22.01 -6.81 -0.74
N LYS A 350 22.38 -7.51 -1.82
CA LYS A 350 22.78 -6.88 -3.09
C LYS A 350 21.63 -6.11 -3.73
N LEU A 351 20.42 -6.68 -3.74
CA LEU A 351 19.21 -6.04 -4.24
C LEU A 351 18.90 -4.77 -3.46
N PHE A 352 18.87 -4.86 -2.12
CA PHE A 352 18.64 -3.71 -1.24
C PHE A 352 19.63 -2.59 -1.53
N ARG A 353 20.92 -2.92 -1.61
CA ARG A 353 21.98 -1.94 -1.93
C ARG A 353 21.74 -1.24 -3.26
N ARG A 354 21.35 -1.98 -4.30
CA ARG A 354 21.10 -1.40 -5.63
C ARG A 354 19.90 -0.45 -5.63
N VAL A 355 18.80 -0.81 -4.95
CA VAL A 355 17.61 0.06 -4.83
C VAL A 355 17.91 1.27 -3.94
N ARG A 356 18.70 1.11 -2.88
CA ARG A 356 19.22 2.20 -2.04
C ARG A 356 20.07 3.19 -2.84
N ASP A 357 21.07 2.67 -3.57
CA ASP A 357 21.97 3.49 -4.37
C ASP A 357 21.21 4.21 -5.49
N PHE A 358 20.22 3.55 -6.10
CA PHE A 358 19.28 4.18 -7.03
C PHE A 358 18.55 5.36 -6.39
N THR A 359 17.97 5.15 -5.19
CA THR A 359 17.25 6.22 -4.47
C THR A 359 18.17 7.36 -4.07
N ALA A 360 19.41 7.09 -3.65
CA ALA A 360 20.38 8.15 -3.35
C ALA A 360 20.77 8.94 -4.62
N LEU A 361 21.04 8.25 -5.72
CA LEU A 361 21.43 8.88 -6.98
C LEU A 361 20.29 9.70 -7.59
N GLN A 362 19.04 9.24 -7.52
CA GLN A 362 17.92 10.06 -7.99
C GLN A 362 17.74 11.32 -7.14
N ARG A 363 17.98 11.29 -5.81
CA ARG A 363 18.00 12.51 -4.99
C ARG A 363 19.01 13.50 -5.53
N LEU A 364 20.26 13.04 -5.70
CA LEU A 364 21.34 13.86 -6.23
C LEU A 364 20.95 14.51 -7.56
N PHE A 365 20.44 13.72 -8.50
CA PHE A 365 20.12 14.20 -9.84
C PHE A 365 18.89 15.12 -9.87
N ARG A 366 17.86 14.86 -9.06
CA ARG A 366 16.71 15.80 -8.92
C ARG A 366 17.17 17.12 -8.37
N THR A 367 17.83 17.11 -7.21
CA THR A 367 18.41 18.31 -6.60
C THR A 367 19.30 19.08 -7.58
N THR A 368 20.05 18.36 -8.43
CA THR A 368 20.84 18.99 -9.50
C THR A 368 19.97 19.71 -10.53
N LEU A 369 18.94 19.04 -11.07
CA LEU A 369 18.07 19.61 -12.11
C LEU A 369 17.23 20.78 -11.59
N ASP A 370 16.89 20.78 -10.31
CA ASP A 370 16.13 21.86 -9.67
C ASP A 370 17.03 23.02 -9.18
N GLY A 371 18.34 22.94 -9.42
CA GLY A 371 19.31 23.98 -9.04
C GLY A 371 19.70 23.98 -7.55
N GLY A 372 19.28 22.99 -6.79
CA GLY A 372 19.54 22.85 -5.35
C GLY A 372 21.00 22.54 -4.99
N LEU A 373 21.88 22.30 -5.98
CA LEU A 373 23.33 22.17 -5.76
C LEU A 373 24.11 23.48 -5.96
N GLY A 374 23.42 24.58 -6.27
CA GLY A 374 24.01 25.89 -6.50
C GLY A 374 23.91 26.35 -7.96
N GLY A 375 23.81 27.66 -8.18
CA GLY A 375 23.53 28.26 -9.50
C GLY A 375 24.65 28.13 -10.53
N GLN A 376 25.84 27.66 -10.14
CA GLN A 376 26.99 27.43 -11.04
C GLN A 376 27.23 25.93 -11.31
N PHE A 377 26.33 25.04 -10.89
CA PHE A 377 26.49 23.62 -11.13
C PHE A 377 26.41 23.30 -12.64
N PRO A 378 27.34 22.52 -13.21
CA PRO A 378 27.38 22.24 -14.65
C PRO A 378 26.42 21.11 -15.04
N ILE A 379 25.12 21.42 -15.13
CA ILE A 379 24.05 20.45 -15.44
C ILE A 379 24.32 19.71 -16.76
N GLU A 380 24.95 20.36 -17.74
CA GLU A 380 25.29 19.77 -19.04
C GLU A 380 26.20 18.52 -18.92
N LYS A 381 26.97 18.41 -17.84
CA LYS A 381 27.83 17.23 -17.59
C LYS A 381 27.04 15.96 -17.34
N LEU A 382 25.77 16.05 -16.94
CA LEU A 382 24.88 14.88 -16.81
C LEU A 382 24.67 14.18 -18.15
N VAL A 383 24.74 14.89 -19.28
CA VAL A 383 24.69 14.28 -20.63
C VAL A 383 25.91 13.38 -20.87
N GLY A 384 27.09 13.85 -20.47
CA GLY A 384 28.33 13.07 -20.53
C GLY A 384 28.25 11.83 -19.65
N LEU A 385 27.75 11.98 -18.43
CA LEU A 385 27.58 10.87 -17.49
C LEU A 385 26.57 9.83 -18.02
N THR A 386 25.47 10.27 -18.61
CA THR A 386 24.47 9.38 -19.24
C THR A 386 25.11 8.52 -20.32
N ARG A 387 25.91 9.12 -21.22
CA ARG A 387 26.61 8.40 -22.28
C ARG A 387 27.64 7.41 -21.73
N ALA A 388 28.40 7.83 -20.72
CA ALA A 388 29.40 6.98 -20.08
C ALA A 388 28.79 5.78 -19.34
N THR A 389 27.53 5.89 -18.91
CA THR A 389 26.87 4.88 -18.08
C THR A 389 25.85 4.01 -18.82
N ALA A 390 25.56 4.28 -20.09
CA ALA A 390 24.59 3.50 -20.88
C ALA A 390 24.81 1.98 -20.75
N SER A 391 23.76 1.23 -20.47
CA SER A 391 23.81 -0.22 -20.20
C SER A 391 22.93 -1.02 -21.16
N ARG A 392 23.08 -2.35 -21.15
CA ARG A 392 22.26 -3.26 -21.98
C ARG A 392 20.88 -3.48 -21.35
N LYS A 393 19.84 -3.60 -22.18
CA LYS A 393 18.47 -3.90 -21.75
C LYS A 393 18.34 -5.34 -21.24
N ARG A 394 17.45 -5.56 -20.26
CA ARG A 394 17.07 -6.85 -19.69
C ARG A 394 15.56 -6.86 -19.44
N GLU A 395 14.80 -7.63 -20.20
CA GLU A 395 13.33 -7.64 -20.13
C GLU A 395 12.77 -7.76 -18.71
N THR A 396 11.84 -6.86 -18.35
CA THR A 396 11.17 -6.86 -17.04
C THR A 396 9.81 -7.56 -17.10
N PRO A 397 9.32 -8.14 -16.00
CA PRO A 397 7.99 -8.72 -15.95
C PRO A 397 6.93 -7.62 -16.15
N ARG A 398 6.04 -7.80 -17.13
CA ARG A 398 4.89 -6.91 -17.36
C ARG A 398 3.59 -7.59 -16.93
N TRP A 399 3.47 -8.87 -17.28
CA TRP A 399 2.35 -9.75 -16.96
C TRP A 399 2.90 -11.13 -16.57
N ARG A 400 2.61 -11.61 -15.36
CA ARG A 400 2.93 -12.99 -14.97
C ARG A 400 1.64 -13.73 -14.62
N VAL A 401 1.32 -14.76 -15.39
CA VAL A 401 0.40 -15.81 -14.96
C VAL A 401 1.18 -16.67 -13.98
N LYS A 402 0.76 -16.74 -12.71
CA LYS A 402 1.20 -17.84 -11.85
C LYS A 402 0.40 -19.07 -12.26
N ASN A 403 0.92 -19.85 -13.21
CA ASN A 403 0.41 -21.19 -13.41
C ASN A 403 0.78 -22.01 -12.16
N ARG A 404 -0.22 -22.62 -11.52
CA ARG A 404 -0.09 -23.40 -10.28
C ARG A 404 0.59 -24.76 -10.49
N THR A 405 1.45 -24.91 -11.51
CA THR A 405 2.01 -26.20 -11.95
C THR A 405 3.53 -26.31 -11.84
N GLU A 406 4.20 -25.42 -11.11
CA GLU A 406 5.62 -25.65 -10.73
C GLU A 406 5.69 -25.85 -9.21
N SER A 407 5.29 -27.04 -8.80
CA SER A 407 5.72 -27.69 -7.56
C SER A 407 6.68 -28.82 -7.95
N GLU A 408 7.97 -28.63 -7.68
CA GLU A 408 8.91 -29.70 -7.36
C GLU A 408 9.53 -29.39 -5.99
#